data_AF-A0A0D9NYW8-F1
#
_entry.id   AF-A0A0D9NYW8-F1
#
_cell.length_a   1.000
_cell.length_b   1.000
_cell.length_c   1.000
_cell.angle_alpha   90.00
_cell.angle_beta   90.00
_cell.angle_gamma   90.00
#
_symmetry.space_group_name_H-M   'P 1'
#
loop_
_entity.id
_entity.type
_entity.pdbx_description
1 polymer ?
#
loop_
_entity_poly.entity_id
_entity_poly.type
_entity_poly.pdbx_seq_one_letter_code
_entity_poly.pdbx_strand_id
1 'polypeptide(L)'
;MASPRVIDIRSSHFEDLLTDQVLKGFSNDPKTLPAQLFYTNEGLEHWNHHSRQPDFYPRQQEIKILKQRGDDMARSIAENSVILDLGSANLEKVTYLLEALEAQQKNVAYFALDLSASQLASTLDSIPTDKFRHVRFTGLHGTFEDGLRWINETPEICDLPHCVLLLGLTIGNFSRQNAATFLNNIAKNSLQGKSRAQSSIVMSLDSCKMPTQVLRAYTSDGVVPFALQALTYANTLFQEKTKNGVNGRQSSCNLDPEDWYYLSQWNFALGRHEASLIPRSKDINLGPLLNDIVVRKDEQVRFGCSYKREV
;
A
#
# COMPACT_ATOMS: atom_id res chain seq x y z
N MET A 1 -18.87 -24.69 -1.17
CA MET A 1 -18.25 -23.65 -0.34
C MET A 1 -18.43 -22.32 -1.08
N ALA A 2 -18.83 -21.25 -0.38
CA ALA A 2 -19.04 -19.95 -1.02
C ALA A 2 -17.66 -19.34 -1.37
N SER A 3 -17.51 -18.82 -2.59
CA SER A 3 -16.32 -18.05 -2.98
C SER A 3 -16.09 -16.92 -1.97
N PRO A 4 -14.84 -16.58 -1.63
CA PRO A 4 -14.54 -15.42 -0.81
C PRO A 4 -15.15 -14.17 -1.46
N ARG A 5 -15.96 -13.43 -0.70
CA ARG A 5 -16.67 -12.26 -1.21
C ARG A 5 -15.77 -11.03 -1.10
N VAL A 6 -15.67 -10.24 -2.18
CA VAL A 6 -15.11 -8.88 -2.13
C VAL A 6 -16.25 -7.91 -1.83
N ILE A 7 -16.10 -7.10 -0.79
CA ILE A 7 -17.06 -6.09 -0.35
C ILE A 7 -16.47 -4.71 -0.67
N ASP A 8 -17.20 -3.88 -1.41
CA ASP A 8 -16.81 -2.47 -1.61
C ASP A 8 -17.19 -1.66 -0.37
N ILE A 9 -16.17 -1.08 0.28
CA ILE A 9 -16.31 -0.29 1.50
C ILE A 9 -15.83 1.16 1.31
N ARG A 10 -15.51 1.55 0.08
CA ARG A 10 -14.98 2.88 -0.24
C ARG A 10 -15.99 3.96 0.09
N SER A 11 -15.48 5.08 0.60
CA SER A 11 -16.21 6.34 0.64
C SER A 11 -16.29 6.97 -0.76
N SER A 12 -17.38 7.70 -1.04
CA SER A 12 -17.79 8.16 -2.38
C SER A 12 -16.94 9.28 -3.02
N HIS A 13 -15.68 9.47 -2.63
CA HIS A 13 -14.86 10.63 -3.05
C HIS A 13 -13.37 10.31 -3.29
N PHE A 14 -12.99 9.04 -3.45
CA PHE A 14 -11.57 8.65 -3.54
C PHE A 14 -10.83 9.33 -4.70
N GLU A 15 -11.41 9.30 -5.90
CA GLU A 15 -10.79 9.82 -7.13
C GLU A 15 -10.66 11.35 -7.09
N ASP A 16 -11.68 12.05 -6.59
CA ASP A 16 -11.63 13.50 -6.41
C ASP A 16 -10.52 13.90 -5.43
N LEU A 17 -10.47 13.23 -4.27
CA LEU A 17 -9.43 13.45 -3.27
C LEU A 17 -8.03 13.17 -3.84
N LEU A 18 -7.89 12.18 -4.72
CA LEU A 18 -6.61 11.84 -5.33
C LEU A 18 -6.15 12.92 -6.31
N THR A 19 -7.03 13.44 -7.17
CA THR A 19 -6.66 14.54 -8.08
C THR A 19 -6.23 15.81 -7.34
N ASP A 20 -6.92 16.14 -6.24
CA ASP A 20 -6.56 17.29 -5.39
C ASP A 20 -5.21 17.07 -4.69
N GLN A 21 -4.91 15.83 -4.27
CA GLN A 21 -3.60 15.47 -3.72
C GLN A 21 -2.47 15.60 -4.74
N VAL A 22 -2.72 15.27 -6.02
CA VAL A 22 -1.73 15.46 -7.09
C VAL A 22 -1.44 16.94 -7.32
N LEU A 23 -2.49 17.76 -7.44
CA LEU A 23 -2.37 19.22 -7.58
C LEU A 23 -1.58 19.86 -6.43
N LYS A 24 -1.94 19.50 -5.20
CA LYS A 24 -1.23 19.95 -4.00
C LYS A 24 0.22 19.47 -4.00
N GLY A 25 0.45 18.22 -4.38
CA GLY A 25 1.78 17.62 -4.44
C GLY A 25 2.73 18.34 -5.39
N PHE A 26 2.28 18.71 -6.59
CA PHE A 26 3.06 19.51 -7.54
C PHE A 26 3.27 20.97 -7.11
N SER A 27 2.43 21.48 -6.21
CA SER A 27 2.55 22.84 -5.66
C SER A 27 3.48 22.92 -4.44
N ASN A 28 3.92 21.78 -3.89
CA ASN A 28 4.83 21.74 -2.75
C ASN A 28 6.29 22.00 -3.16
N ASP A 29 7.11 22.40 -2.19
CA ASP A 29 8.57 22.38 -2.26
C ASP A 29 9.15 21.56 -1.09
N PRO A 30 9.73 20.37 -1.33
CA PRO A 30 9.87 19.71 -2.63
C PRO A 30 8.54 19.18 -3.18
N LYS A 31 8.46 19.03 -4.52
CA LYS A 31 7.29 18.45 -5.20
C LYS A 31 7.11 16.98 -4.81
N THR A 32 5.86 16.55 -4.70
CA THR A 32 5.51 15.17 -4.32
C THR A 32 4.36 14.59 -5.13
N LEU A 33 4.27 13.26 -5.21
CA LEU A 33 3.11 12.54 -5.73
C LEU A 33 2.51 11.59 -4.67
N PRO A 34 1.18 11.44 -4.63
CA PRO A 34 0.52 10.50 -3.72
C PRO A 34 0.79 9.05 -4.12
N ALA A 35 1.05 8.19 -3.13
CA ALA A 35 1.41 6.78 -3.35
C ALA A 35 0.27 5.99 -4.02
N GLN A 36 -0.98 6.39 -3.83
CA GLN A 36 -2.15 5.74 -4.40
C GLN A 36 -2.13 5.69 -5.94
N LEU A 37 -1.45 6.63 -6.61
CA LEU A 37 -1.30 6.59 -8.06
C LEU A 37 -0.54 5.36 -8.57
N PHE A 38 0.32 4.77 -7.73
CA PHE A 38 1.21 3.70 -8.10
C PHE A 38 0.56 2.32 -7.96
N TYR A 39 -0.53 2.21 -7.21
CA TYR A 39 -1.17 0.93 -6.87
C TYR A 39 -2.52 0.75 -7.60
N THR A 40 -2.58 1.17 -8.87
CA THR A 40 -3.66 0.75 -9.77
C THR A 40 -3.53 -0.72 -10.13
N ASN A 41 -4.49 -1.29 -10.88
CA ASN A 41 -4.38 -2.66 -11.37
C ASN A 41 -3.04 -2.92 -12.11
N GLU A 42 -2.70 -2.06 -13.07
CA GLU A 42 -1.46 -2.15 -13.85
C GLU A 42 -0.21 -1.87 -13.00
N GLY A 43 -0.28 -0.86 -12.12
CA GLY A 43 0.80 -0.58 -11.18
C GLY A 43 1.07 -1.77 -10.25
N LEU A 44 0.02 -2.41 -9.77
CA LEU A 44 0.12 -3.61 -8.93
C LEU A 44 0.71 -4.81 -9.68
N GLU A 45 0.46 -4.97 -10.98
CA GLU A 45 1.15 -5.99 -11.79
C GLU A 45 2.67 -5.78 -11.79
N HIS A 46 3.11 -4.54 -12.05
CA HIS A 46 4.53 -4.20 -11.99
C HIS A 46 5.11 -4.37 -10.58
N TRP A 47 4.38 -3.97 -9.54
CA TRP A 47 4.78 -4.18 -8.15
C TRP A 47 4.91 -5.67 -7.80
N ASN A 48 3.97 -6.49 -8.26
CA ASN A 48 3.98 -7.93 -8.04
C ASN A 48 5.13 -8.62 -8.77
N HIS A 49 5.52 -8.13 -9.95
CA HIS A 49 6.74 -8.58 -10.64
C HIS A 49 8.00 -8.14 -9.89
N HIS A 50 8.09 -6.86 -9.56
CA HIS A 50 9.22 -6.25 -8.88
C HIS A 50 9.49 -6.91 -7.52
N SER A 51 8.45 -7.05 -6.68
CA SER A 51 8.59 -7.58 -5.33
C SER A 51 9.09 -9.03 -5.31
N ARG A 52 8.89 -9.79 -6.39
CA ARG A 52 9.39 -11.18 -6.55
C ARG A 52 10.83 -11.25 -7.07
N GLN A 53 11.43 -10.14 -7.48
CA GLN A 53 12.80 -10.14 -7.97
C GLN A 53 13.78 -10.62 -6.90
N PRO A 54 14.83 -11.38 -7.26
CA PRO A 54 15.82 -11.88 -6.31
C PRO A 54 16.50 -10.77 -5.49
N ASP A 55 16.73 -9.62 -6.11
CA ASP A 55 17.38 -8.47 -5.48
C ASP A 55 16.45 -7.70 -4.51
N PHE A 56 15.13 -7.88 -4.60
CA PHE A 56 14.19 -7.32 -3.64
C PHE A 56 14.15 -8.16 -2.36
N TYR A 57 15.23 -8.08 -1.59
CA TYR A 57 15.40 -8.81 -0.34
C TYR A 57 14.25 -8.66 0.68
N PRO A 58 13.53 -7.51 0.81
CA PRO A 58 12.53 -7.35 1.85
C PRO A 58 11.48 -8.47 1.87
N ARG A 59 10.98 -8.84 0.67
CA ARG A 59 9.97 -9.90 0.55
C ARG A 59 10.49 -11.23 1.06
N GLN A 60 11.72 -11.61 0.67
CA GLN A 60 12.30 -12.89 1.06
C GLN A 60 12.58 -12.96 2.56
N GLN A 61 13.07 -11.87 3.15
CA GLN A 61 13.34 -11.81 4.59
C GLN A 61 12.03 -11.86 5.39
N GLU A 62 11.00 -11.14 4.95
CA GLU A 62 9.68 -11.18 5.60
C GLU A 62 9.06 -12.59 5.55
N ILE A 63 9.08 -13.26 4.39
CA ILE A 63 8.63 -14.66 4.26
C ILE A 63 9.41 -15.59 5.19
N LYS A 64 10.73 -15.42 5.28
CA LYS A 64 11.58 -16.23 6.17
C LYS A 64 11.16 -16.06 7.63
N ILE A 65 10.90 -14.83 8.06
CA ILE A 65 10.43 -14.54 9.43
C ILE A 65 9.06 -15.16 9.66
N LEU A 66 8.10 -15.00 8.74
CA LEU A 66 6.75 -15.57 8.86
C LEU A 66 6.79 -17.10 8.93
N LYS A 67 7.66 -17.76 8.17
CA LYS A 67 7.88 -19.21 8.28
C LYS A 67 8.46 -19.64 9.63
N GLN A 68 9.43 -18.88 10.14
CA GLN A 68 10.16 -19.25 11.36
C GLN A 68 9.41 -18.89 12.65
N ARG A 69 8.59 -17.85 12.60
CA ARG A 69 7.94 -17.23 13.76
C ARG A 69 6.42 -17.20 13.66
N GLY A 70 5.83 -17.74 12.58
CA GLY A 70 4.38 -17.77 12.35
C GLY A 70 3.63 -18.38 13.52
N ASP A 71 4.13 -19.48 14.10
CA ASP A 71 3.52 -20.11 15.28
C ASP A 71 3.54 -19.21 16.53
N ASP A 72 4.66 -18.52 16.79
CA ASP A 72 4.79 -17.56 17.89
C ASP A 72 3.82 -16.38 17.70
N MET A 73 3.74 -15.85 16.49
CA MET A 73 2.82 -14.76 16.13
C MET A 73 1.37 -15.20 16.28
N ALA A 74 1.00 -16.37 15.73
CA ALA A 74 -0.33 -16.94 15.83
C ALA A 74 -0.73 -17.17 17.30
N ARG A 75 0.19 -17.61 18.17
CA ARG A 75 -0.06 -17.75 19.62
C ARG A 75 -0.46 -16.42 20.26
N SER A 76 0.14 -15.30 19.83
CA SER A 76 -0.14 -13.97 20.38
C SER A 76 -1.48 -13.37 19.93
N ILE A 77 -2.04 -13.85 18.81
CA ILE A 77 -3.36 -13.41 18.30
C ILE A 77 -4.46 -14.13 19.08
N ALA A 78 -5.44 -13.40 19.61
CA ALA A 78 -6.51 -13.98 20.40
C ALA A 78 -7.47 -14.87 19.56
N GLU A 79 -8.11 -15.83 20.21
CA GLU A 79 -9.24 -16.57 19.64
C GLU A 79 -10.36 -15.60 19.22
N ASN A 80 -11.09 -15.92 18.15
CA ASN A 80 -12.16 -15.08 17.57
C ASN A 80 -11.68 -13.70 17.05
N SER A 81 -10.38 -13.54 16.77
CA SER A 81 -9.88 -12.27 16.27
C SER A 81 -10.38 -11.95 14.86
N VAL A 82 -10.68 -10.68 14.64
CA VAL A 82 -10.75 -10.05 13.31
C VAL A 82 -9.33 -9.68 12.91
N ILE A 83 -8.86 -10.21 11.79
CA ILE A 83 -7.54 -9.89 11.24
C ILE A 83 -7.74 -8.99 10.03
N LEU A 84 -7.29 -7.75 10.09
CA LEU A 84 -7.34 -6.81 8.97
C LEU A 84 -5.92 -6.66 8.38
N ASP A 85 -5.71 -7.19 7.16
CA ASP A 85 -4.44 -7.06 6.43
C ASP A 85 -4.45 -5.84 5.52
N LEU A 86 -3.67 -4.82 5.90
CA LEU A 86 -3.63 -3.53 5.20
C LEU A 86 -2.66 -3.60 4.02
N GLY A 87 -3.20 -3.61 2.79
CA GLY A 87 -2.44 -3.61 1.55
C GLY A 87 -2.11 -5.03 1.08
N SER A 88 -3.13 -5.89 1.03
CA SER A 88 -2.97 -7.32 0.77
C SER A 88 -2.92 -7.67 -0.74
N ALA A 89 -2.03 -7.02 -1.49
CA ALA A 89 -1.86 -7.21 -2.93
C ALA A 89 -1.54 -8.67 -3.35
N ASN A 90 -0.96 -9.46 -2.42
CA ASN A 90 -0.68 -10.88 -2.60
C ASN A 90 -0.66 -11.57 -1.23
N LEU A 91 -1.44 -12.64 -1.07
CA LEU A 91 -1.62 -13.36 0.19
C LEU A 91 -0.50 -14.38 0.47
N GLU A 92 0.41 -14.64 -0.47
CA GLU A 92 1.49 -15.63 -0.30
C GLU A 92 2.29 -15.49 1.00
N LYS A 93 2.56 -14.26 1.43
CA LYS A 93 3.30 -14.01 2.68
C LYS A 93 2.43 -14.33 3.89
N VAL A 94 1.20 -13.81 3.92
CA VAL A 94 0.31 -13.94 5.07
C VAL A 94 -0.17 -15.37 5.25
N THR A 95 -0.20 -16.19 4.18
CA THR A 95 -0.58 -17.60 4.24
C THR A 95 0.18 -18.37 5.32
N TYR A 96 1.47 -18.11 5.55
CA TYR A 96 2.22 -18.78 6.61
C TYR A 96 1.67 -18.48 8.02
N LEU A 97 1.21 -17.25 8.27
CA LEU A 97 0.57 -16.89 9.53
C LEU A 97 -0.83 -17.51 9.63
N LEU A 98 -1.58 -17.53 8.53
CA LEU A 98 -2.93 -18.10 8.49
C LEU A 98 -2.91 -19.63 8.68
N GLU A 99 -1.93 -20.32 8.09
CA GLU A 99 -1.70 -21.75 8.31
C GLU A 99 -1.33 -22.06 9.77
N ALA A 100 -0.55 -21.19 10.42
CA ALA A 100 -0.24 -21.32 11.85
C ALA A 100 -1.47 -21.13 12.74
N LEU A 101 -2.35 -20.17 12.41
CA LEU A 101 -3.64 -19.97 13.10
C LEU A 101 -4.58 -21.17 12.91
N GLU A 102 -4.65 -21.70 11.69
CA GLU A 102 -5.42 -22.90 11.35
C GLU A 102 -4.93 -24.13 12.10
N ALA A 103 -3.61 -24.37 12.16
CA ALA A 103 -3.00 -25.47 12.89
C ALA A 103 -3.25 -25.38 14.40
N GLN A 104 -3.38 -24.16 14.94
CA GLN A 104 -3.75 -23.90 16.33
C GLN A 104 -5.27 -23.93 16.56
N GLN A 105 -6.07 -24.20 15.52
CA GLN A 105 -7.54 -24.23 15.55
C GLN A 105 -8.18 -22.93 16.02
N LYS A 106 -7.50 -21.79 15.78
CA LYS A 106 -8.02 -20.48 16.18
C LYS A 106 -9.03 -19.98 15.17
N ASN A 107 -10.27 -19.81 15.60
CA ASN A 107 -11.31 -19.26 14.74
C ASN A 107 -11.04 -17.78 14.54
N VAL A 108 -10.82 -17.36 13.29
CA VAL A 108 -10.51 -15.97 12.95
C VAL A 108 -11.23 -15.55 11.67
N ALA A 109 -11.58 -14.27 11.60
CA ALA A 109 -12.09 -13.63 10.39
C ALA A 109 -10.98 -12.80 9.75
N TYR A 110 -10.44 -13.28 8.64
CA TYR A 110 -9.39 -12.61 7.88
C TYR A 110 -9.98 -11.73 6.77
N PHE A 111 -9.63 -10.44 6.83
CA PHE A 111 -10.02 -9.41 5.88
C PHE A 111 -8.79 -8.92 5.11
N ALA A 112 -8.74 -9.28 3.83
CA ALA A 112 -7.79 -8.79 2.84
C ALA A 112 -8.24 -7.40 2.36
N LEU A 113 -7.50 -6.33 2.67
CA LEU A 113 -7.84 -4.96 2.27
C LEU A 113 -6.88 -4.44 1.20
N ASP A 114 -7.42 -4.01 0.06
CA ASP A 114 -6.63 -3.39 -1.02
C ASP A 114 -7.47 -2.43 -1.88
N LEU A 115 -6.80 -1.62 -2.71
CA LEU A 115 -7.39 -0.68 -3.64
C LEU A 115 -7.91 -1.34 -4.92
N SER A 116 -7.52 -2.60 -5.18
CA SER A 116 -7.92 -3.33 -6.39
C SER A 116 -8.89 -4.46 -6.07
N ALA A 117 -10.18 -4.27 -6.39
CA ALA A 117 -11.19 -5.32 -6.27
C ALA A 117 -10.86 -6.56 -7.11
N SER A 118 -10.32 -6.39 -8.32
CA SER A 118 -9.95 -7.50 -9.21
C SER A 118 -8.77 -8.30 -8.66
N GLN A 119 -7.75 -7.62 -8.12
CA GLN A 119 -6.61 -8.30 -7.50
C GLN A 119 -7.00 -9.00 -6.21
N LEU A 120 -7.87 -8.39 -5.39
CA LEU A 120 -8.44 -9.06 -4.22
C LEU A 120 -9.17 -10.35 -4.61
N ALA A 121 -10.07 -10.27 -5.60
CA ALA A 121 -10.80 -11.45 -6.09
C ALA A 121 -9.85 -12.54 -6.58
N SER A 122 -8.91 -12.19 -7.47
CA SER A 122 -7.92 -13.14 -8.00
C SER A 122 -7.06 -13.78 -6.90
N THR A 123 -6.64 -12.99 -5.92
CA THR A 123 -5.79 -13.49 -4.84
C THR A 123 -6.56 -14.40 -3.89
N LEU A 124 -7.81 -14.06 -3.57
CA LEU A 124 -8.67 -14.89 -2.75
C LEU A 124 -9.05 -16.21 -3.44
N ASP A 125 -9.30 -16.18 -4.75
CA ASP A 125 -9.58 -17.39 -5.55
C ASP A 125 -8.36 -18.32 -5.64
N SER A 126 -7.15 -17.78 -5.48
CA SER A 126 -5.91 -18.57 -5.48
C SER A 126 -5.65 -19.32 -4.16
N ILE A 127 -6.36 -18.97 -3.08
CA ILE A 127 -6.17 -19.63 -1.78
C ILE A 127 -6.86 -21.00 -1.79
N PRO A 128 -6.18 -22.08 -1.36
CA PRO A 128 -6.81 -23.37 -1.11
C PRO A 128 -7.68 -23.31 0.15
N THR A 129 -8.85 -22.67 0.04
CA THR A 129 -9.78 -22.44 1.16
C THR A 129 -10.28 -23.72 1.81
N ASP A 130 -10.25 -24.85 1.10
CA ASP A 130 -10.56 -26.19 1.59
C ASP A 130 -9.62 -26.67 2.71
N LYS A 131 -8.41 -26.09 2.79
CA LYS A 131 -7.45 -26.36 3.87
C LYS A 131 -7.75 -25.61 5.16
N PHE A 132 -8.66 -24.63 5.13
CA PHE A 132 -8.93 -23.73 6.26
C PHE A 132 -10.35 -23.97 6.81
N ARG A 133 -10.42 -24.52 8.02
CA ARG A 133 -11.67 -24.77 8.76
C ARG A 133 -11.94 -23.67 9.80
N HIS A 134 -10.88 -23.05 10.31
CA HIS A 134 -10.92 -22.06 11.38
C HIS A 134 -10.67 -20.64 10.86
N VAL A 135 -9.99 -20.48 9.73
CA VAL A 135 -9.78 -19.18 9.08
C VAL A 135 -10.84 -18.90 8.01
N ARG A 136 -11.58 -17.79 8.15
CA ARG A 136 -12.55 -17.32 7.15
C ARG A 136 -11.97 -16.14 6.37
N PHE A 137 -12.14 -16.11 5.05
CA PHE A 137 -11.53 -15.11 4.19
C PHE A 137 -12.58 -14.17 3.58
N THR A 138 -12.34 -12.87 3.61
CA THR A 138 -13.16 -11.84 2.94
C THR A 138 -12.25 -10.77 2.35
N GLY A 139 -12.60 -10.26 1.17
CA GLY A 139 -11.93 -9.11 0.56
C GLY A 139 -12.67 -7.82 0.89
N LEU A 140 -11.93 -6.76 1.22
CA LEU A 140 -12.43 -5.42 1.42
C LEU A 140 -11.78 -4.52 0.37
N HIS A 141 -12.59 -3.94 -0.51
CA HIS A 141 -12.13 -2.97 -1.49
C HIS A 141 -12.23 -1.58 -0.89
N GLY A 142 -11.09 -0.95 -0.62
CA GLY A 142 -11.03 0.41 -0.10
C GLY A 142 -9.67 0.83 0.44
N THR A 143 -9.62 2.06 0.96
CA THR A 143 -8.41 2.62 1.58
C THR A 143 -8.16 2.02 2.97
N PHE A 144 -6.98 2.25 3.53
CA PHE A 144 -6.68 1.85 4.92
C PHE A 144 -7.66 2.48 5.90
N GLU A 145 -8.00 3.75 5.69
CA GLU A 145 -9.00 4.47 6.48
C GLU A 145 -10.40 3.85 6.37
N ASP A 146 -10.82 3.48 5.15
CA ASP A 146 -12.12 2.80 4.94
C ASP A 146 -12.15 1.46 5.70
N GLY A 147 -11.08 0.67 5.62
CA GLY A 147 -10.97 -0.63 6.28
C GLY A 147 -11.01 -0.53 7.80
N LEU A 148 -10.24 0.40 8.38
CA LEU A 148 -10.23 0.65 9.83
C LEU A 148 -11.61 1.10 10.31
N ARG A 149 -12.25 2.04 9.61
CA ARG A 149 -13.62 2.48 9.90
C ARG A 149 -14.59 1.29 9.85
N TRP A 150 -14.53 0.50 8.78
CA TRP A 150 -15.48 -0.58 8.55
C TRP A 150 -15.44 -1.64 9.65
N ILE A 151 -14.26 -2.11 10.08
CA ILE A 151 -14.17 -3.10 11.16
C ILE A 151 -14.65 -2.56 12.52
N ASN A 152 -14.56 -1.24 12.74
CA ASN A 152 -14.99 -0.60 13.97
C ASN A 152 -16.48 -0.26 13.99
N GLU A 153 -17.11 -0.10 12.83
CA GLU A 153 -18.53 0.22 12.72
C GLU A 153 -19.41 -1.01 12.45
N THR A 154 -18.83 -2.14 12.02
CA THR A 154 -19.58 -3.37 11.70
C THR A 154 -20.04 -4.08 13.00
N PRO A 155 -21.34 -4.08 13.32
CA PRO A 155 -21.84 -4.50 14.63
C PRO A 155 -21.50 -5.95 15.03
N GLU A 156 -21.37 -6.84 14.06
CA GLU A 156 -21.11 -8.26 14.28
C GLU A 156 -19.66 -8.53 14.74
N ILE A 157 -18.74 -7.59 14.49
CA ILE A 157 -17.31 -7.80 14.71
C ILE A 157 -16.64 -6.70 15.53
N CYS A 158 -17.24 -5.51 15.67
CA CYS A 158 -16.59 -4.34 16.27
C CYS A 158 -16.17 -4.51 17.76
N ASP A 159 -16.80 -5.45 18.48
CA ASP A 159 -16.48 -5.76 19.88
C ASP A 159 -15.53 -6.96 20.04
N LEU A 160 -15.13 -7.62 18.95
CA LEU A 160 -14.18 -8.74 18.93
C LEU A 160 -12.72 -8.25 19.07
N PRO A 161 -11.77 -9.12 19.45
CA PRO A 161 -10.35 -8.78 19.38
C PRO A 161 -9.96 -8.46 17.93
N HIS A 162 -9.22 -7.38 17.72
CA HIS A 162 -8.75 -6.98 16.40
C HIS A 162 -7.23 -7.14 16.29
N CYS A 163 -6.75 -7.74 15.23
CA CYS A 163 -5.34 -7.81 14.86
C CYS A 163 -5.14 -7.12 13.52
N VAL A 164 -4.41 -5.99 13.51
CA VAL A 164 -4.10 -5.28 12.27
C VAL A 164 -2.72 -5.70 11.78
N LEU A 165 -2.64 -6.16 10.53
CA LEU A 165 -1.38 -6.52 9.89
C LEU A 165 -0.85 -5.35 9.05
N LEU A 166 0.41 -5.02 9.27
CA LEU A 166 1.19 -4.03 8.52
C LEU A 166 2.46 -4.69 7.98
N LEU A 167 2.28 -5.58 7.02
CA LEU A 167 3.35 -6.29 6.34
C LEU A 167 3.88 -5.50 5.13
N GLY A 168 4.92 -5.99 4.47
CA GLY A 168 5.46 -5.40 3.25
C GLY A 168 6.20 -4.08 3.45
N LEU A 169 6.66 -3.79 4.67
CA LEU A 169 7.35 -2.56 5.04
C LEU A 169 6.54 -1.26 4.81
N THR A 170 5.21 -1.35 4.77
CA THR A 170 4.32 -0.20 4.58
C THR A 170 4.60 0.94 5.55
N ILE A 171 4.87 0.63 6.82
CA ILE A 171 5.20 1.64 7.85
C ILE A 171 6.52 2.39 7.55
N GLY A 172 7.40 1.80 6.74
CA GLY A 172 8.62 2.41 6.23
C GLY A 172 8.35 3.59 5.29
N ASN A 173 7.16 3.70 4.70
CA ASN A 173 6.78 4.81 3.84
C ASN A 173 6.54 6.13 4.59
N PHE A 174 6.42 6.05 5.92
CA PHE A 174 6.11 7.19 6.76
C PHE A 174 7.35 7.71 7.48
N SER A 175 7.46 9.03 7.60
CA SER A 175 8.38 9.65 8.57
C SER A 175 8.09 9.12 9.98
N ARG A 176 9.03 9.27 10.92
CA ARG A 176 8.79 8.82 12.31
C ARG A 176 7.50 9.41 12.90
N GLN A 177 7.27 10.70 12.69
CA GLN A 177 6.07 11.37 13.18
C GLN A 177 4.81 10.84 12.48
N ASN A 178 4.83 10.69 11.16
CA ASN A 178 3.68 10.19 10.41
C ASN A 178 3.39 8.72 10.74
N ALA A 179 4.41 7.90 10.97
CA ALA A 179 4.26 6.52 11.41
C ALA A 179 3.58 6.46 12.79
N ALA A 180 4.00 7.31 13.74
CA ALA A 180 3.36 7.40 15.05
C ALA A 180 1.89 7.85 14.94
N THR A 181 1.61 8.86 14.12
CA THR A 181 0.23 9.30 13.83
C THR A 181 -0.60 8.18 13.22
N PHE A 182 -0.06 7.45 12.24
CA PHE A 182 -0.73 6.35 11.58
C PHE A 182 -1.03 5.18 12.53
N LEU A 183 -0.05 4.75 13.32
CA LEU A 183 -0.26 3.71 14.35
C LEU A 183 -1.27 4.14 15.42
N ASN A 184 -1.25 5.42 15.82
CA ASN A 184 -2.25 5.97 16.72
C ASN A 184 -3.65 5.99 16.09
N ASN A 185 -3.76 6.26 14.78
CA ASN A 185 -5.02 6.16 14.06
C ASN A 185 -5.53 4.73 13.99
N ILE A 186 -4.66 3.74 13.76
CA ILE A 186 -5.03 2.32 13.86
C ILE A 186 -5.57 2.02 15.26
N ALA A 187 -4.82 2.38 16.31
CA ALA A 187 -5.25 2.13 17.68
C ALA A 187 -6.61 2.76 17.99
N LYS A 188 -6.83 4.02 17.59
CA LYS A 188 -8.09 4.74 17.81
C LYS A 188 -9.28 4.17 17.04
N ASN A 189 -9.06 3.70 15.82
CA ASN A 189 -10.14 3.30 14.91
C ASN A 189 -10.26 1.80 14.72
N SER A 190 -9.46 0.97 15.40
CA SER A 190 -9.58 -0.49 15.30
C SER A 190 -9.30 -1.23 16.58
N LEU A 191 -8.61 -0.66 17.57
CA LEU A 191 -8.31 -1.35 18.83
C LEU A 191 -9.16 -0.76 19.96
N GLN A 192 -10.48 -0.77 19.75
CA GLN A 192 -11.49 -0.28 20.69
C GLN A 192 -12.41 -1.43 21.14
N GLY A 193 -13.50 -1.08 21.84
CA GLY A 193 -14.50 -2.03 22.29
C GLY A 193 -14.06 -2.85 23.50
N LYS A 194 -14.88 -3.84 23.86
CA LYS A 194 -14.69 -4.68 25.06
C LYS A 194 -13.43 -5.53 25.01
N SER A 195 -12.97 -5.88 23.82
CA SER A 195 -11.84 -6.78 23.60
C SER A 195 -10.50 -6.07 23.36
N ARG A 196 -10.43 -4.74 23.58
CA ARG A 196 -9.22 -3.93 23.34
C ARG A 196 -7.93 -4.51 23.94
N ALA A 197 -7.99 -5.13 25.12
CA ALA A 197 -6.82 -5.70 25.79
C ALA A 197 -6.24 -6.94 25.07
N GLN A 198 -7.01 -7.54 24.16
CA GLN A 198 -6.63 -8.71 23.36
C GLN A 198 -6.29 -8.32 21.92
N SER A 199 -6.52 -7.06 21.54
CA SER A 199 -6.24 -6.54 20.21
C SER A 199 -4.75 -6.22 20.04
N SER A 200 -4.24 -6.34 18.83
CA SER A 200 -2.81 -6.23 18.53
C SER A 200 -2.55 -5.60 17.15
N ILE A 201 -1.29 -5.20 16.95
CA ILE A 201 -0.76 -4.83 15.63
C ILE A 201 0.46 -5.72 15.38
N VAL A 202 0.47 -6.41 14.26
CA VAL A 202 1.64 -7.15 13.77
C VAL A 202 2.21 -6.36 12.59
N MET A 203 3.44 -5.87 12.74
CA MET A 203 4.07 -5.05 11.70
C MET A 203 5.47 -5.53 11.37
N SER A 204 5.85 -5.31 10.11
CA SER A 204 7.19 -5.55 9.60
C SER A 204 8.02 -4.26 9.60
N LEU A 205 9.27 -4.36 10.04
CA LEU A 205 10.24 -3.27 10.00
C LEU A 205 11.51 -3.75 9.30
N ASP A 206 12.05 -2.90 8.44
CA ASP A 206 13.33 -3.16 7.78
C ASP A 206 14.44 -2.46 8.52
N SER A 207 15.40 -3.25 9.01
CA SER A 207 16.57 -2.75 9.72
C SER A 207 17.84 -2.71 8.88
N CYS A 208 17.77 -3.00 7.58
CA CYS A 208 18.94 -2.99 6.71
C CYS A 208 19.60 -1.61 6.67
N LYS A 209 20.90 -1.57 7.02
CA LYS A 209 21.72 -0.35 6.99
C LYS A 209 22.73 -0.33 5.85
N MET A 210 22.68 -1.30 4.94
CA MET A 210 23.58 -1.39 3.79
C MET A 210 22.99 -0.66 2.57
N PRO A 211 23.46 0.56 2.23
CA PRO A 211 22.83 1.36 1.18
C PRO A 211 22.83 0.67 -0.17
N THR A 212 23.89 -0.08 -0.50
CA THR A 212 24.01 -0.80 -1.77
C THR A 212 23.00 -1.92 -1.90
N GLN A 213 22.70 -2.65 -0.82
CA GLN A 213 21.67 -3.69 -0.81
C GLN A 213 20.26 -3.08 -0.94
N VAL A 214 20.01 -1.97 -0.24
CA VAL A 214 18.76 -1.22 -0.35
C VAL A 214 18.58 -0.69 -1.77
N LEU A 215 19.58 0.01 -2.33
CA LEU A 215 19.49 0.57 -3.67
C LEU A 215 19.23 -0.51 -4.72
N ARG A 216 19.93 -1.66 -4.65
CA ARG A 216 19.67 -2.80 -5.55
C ARG A 216 18.23 -3.29 -5.49
N ALA A 217 17.65 -3.38 -4.29
CA ALA A 217 16.25 -3.75 -4.14
C ALA A 217 15.36 -2.77 -4.92
N TYR A 218 15.54 -1.46 -4.71
CA TYR A 218 14.74 -0.41 -5.37
C TYR A 218 15.25 0.00 -6.77
N THR A 219 16.14 -0.75 -7.40
CA THR A 219 16.52 -0.58 -8.82
C THR A 219 16.42 -1.89 -9.60
N SER A 220 15.87 -2.93 -8.99
CA SER A 220 15.66 -4.22 -9.64
C SER A 220 14.55 -4.12 -10.71
N ASP A 221 14.45 -5.17 -11.52
CA ASP A 221 13.48 -5.21 -12.62
C ASP A 221 12.04 -4.97 -12.13
N GLY A 222 11.24 -4.30 -12.96
CA GLY A 222 9.87 -3.88 -12.65
C GLY A 222 9.72 -2.55 -11.89
N VAL A 223 10.75 -2.02 -11.22
CA VAL A 223 10.63 -0.74 -10.48
C VAL A 223 10.34 0.45 -11.39
N VAL A 224 11.03 0.54 -12.54
CA VAL A 224 10.87 1.67 -13.46
C VAL A 224 9.48 1.66 -14.11
N PRO A 225 8.99 0.55 -14.69
CA PRO A 225 7.61 0.47 -15.17
C PRO A 225 6.58 0.80 -14.08
N PHE A 226 6.76 0.29 -12.85
CA PHE A 226 5.91 0.63 -11.70
C PHE A 226 5.85 2.14 -11.44
N ALA A 227 7.01 2.81 -11.42
CA ALA A 227 7.08 4.24 -11.16
C ALA A 227 6.46 5.09 -12.28
N LEU A 228 6.67 4.70 -13.54
CA LEU A 228 6.19 5.42 -14.71
C LEU A 228 4.69 5.22 -14.95
N GLN A 229 4.13 4.05 -14.59
CA GLN A 229 2.70 3.77 -14.73
C GLN A 229 1.83 4.75 -13.92
N ALA A 230 2.34 5.28 -12.80
CA ALA A 230 1.63 6.29 -12.02
C ALA A 230 1.37 7.60 -12.80
N LEU A 231 2.25 7.97 -13.73
CA LEU A 231 2.07 9.13 -14.60
C LEU A 231 0.98 8.88 -15.64
N THR A 232 0.97 7.67 -16.23
CA THR A 232 -0.10 7.23 -17.13
C THR A 232 -1.45 7.32 -16.45
N TYR A 233 -1.56 6.81 -15.22
CA TYR A 233 -2.80 6.85 -14.47
C TYR A 233 -3.21 8.28 -14.09
N ALA A 234 -2.27 9.12 -13.65
CA ALA A 234 -2.55 10.52 -13.37
C ALA A 234 -3.12 11.24 -14.60
N ASN A 235 -2.57 11.01 -15.80
CA ASN A 235 -3.16 11.56 -17.03
C ASN A 235 -4.62 11.12 -17.22
N THR A 236 -4.90 9.83 -17.06
CA THR A 236 -6.27 9.29 -17.19
C THR A 236 -7.23 9.95 -16.18
N LEU A 237 -6.82 10.08 -14.91
CA LEU A 237 -7.64 10.72 -13.86
C LEU A 237 -8.02 12.15 -14.23
N PHE A 238 -7.07 12.96 -14.70
CA PHE A 238 -7.34 14.34 -15.09
C PHE A 238 -8.17 14.44 -16.39
N GLN A 239 -8.00 13.51 -17.32
CA GLN A 239 -8.83 13.41 -18.53
C GLN A 239 -10.28 13.00 -18.21
N GLU A 240 -10.52 12.15 -17.23
CA GLU A 240 -11.88 11.78 -16.81
C GLU A 240 -12.58 12.91 -16.07
N LYS A 241 -11.87 13.61 -15.16
CA LYS A 241 -12.41 14.78 -14.45
C LYS A 241 -12.87 15.89 -15.40
N THR A 242 -12.16 16.09 -16.52
CA THR A 242 -12.56 17.08 -17.55
C THR A 242 -13.76 16.66 -18.40
N LYS A 243 -13.93 15.36 -18.69
CA LYS A 243 -15.13 14.87 -19.38
C LYS A 243 -16.40 15.08 -18.54
N ASN A 244 -16.26 14.99 -17.23
CA ASN A 244 -17.37 15.16 -16.28
C ASN A 244 -17.61 16.63 -15.88
N GLY A 245 -16.64 17.52 -16.10
CA GLY A 245 -16.76 18.96 -15.88
C GLY A 245 -17.37 19.68 -17.08
N VAL A 246 -18.54 20.30 -16.90
CA VAL A 246 -19.20 21.14 -17.92
C VAL A 246 -18.31 22.33 -18.27
N ASN A 247 -17.46 22.20 -19.30
CA ASN A 247 -16.99 23.26 -20.20
C ASN A 247 -15.98 22.67 -21.21
N GLY A 248 -16.39 22.57 -22.47
CA GLY A 248 -15.65 21.98 -23.59
C GLY A 248 -14.37 22.71 -24.04
N ARG A 249 -13.50 23.13 -23.11
CA ARG A 249 -12.10 23.47 -23.44
C ARG A 249 -11.25 22.22 -23.24
N GLN A 250 -10.65 21.73 -24.34
CA GLN A 250 -9.55 20.77 -24.31
C GLN A 250 -8.48 21.29 -23.36
N SER A 251 -8.48 20.75 -22.14
CA SER A 251 -7.50 21.08 -21.12
C SER A 251 -6.52 19.92 -21.11
N SER A 252 -5.24 20.20 -21.33
CA SER A 252 -4.19 19.18 -21.37
C SER A 252 -3.62 18.94 -19.97
N CYS A 253 -3.26 17.69 -19.72
CA CYS A 253 -2.36 17.26 -18.64
C CYS A 253 -1.16 16.61 -19.33
N ASN A 254 0.05 17.05 -19.01
CA ASN A 254 1.28 16.59 -19.65
C ASN A 254 2.16 15.85 -18.64
N LEU A 255 1.83 14.59 -18.42
CA LEU A 255 2.63 13.63 -17.65
C LEU A 255 3.01 12.44 -18.54
N ASP A 256 3.53 12.69 -19.75
CA ASP A 256 3.98 11.61 -20.64
C ASP A 256 5.13 10.83 -19.98
N PRO A 257 4.99 9.53 -19.68
CA PRO A 257 6.03 8.75 -19.02
C PRO A 257 7.39 8.76 -19.73
N GLU A 258 7.42 8.95 -21.05
CA GLU A 258 8.66 9.00 -21.83
C GLU A 258 9.50 10.26 -21.53
N ASP A 259 8.89 11.31 -20.98
CA ASP A 259 9.58 12.53 -20.57
C ASP A 259 10.23 12.41 -19.16
N TRP A 260 10.11 11.27 -18.46
CA TRP A 260 10.59 11.12 -17.07
C TRP A 260 11.57 9.95 -16.86
N TYR A 261 12.56 10.15 -15.98
CA TYR A 261 13.37 9.09 -15.40
C TYR A 261 12.93 8.77 -13.98
N TYR A 262 13.07 7.50 -13.61
CA TYR A 262 13.05 7.06 -12.21
C TYR A 262 14.42 7.32 -11.57
N LEU A 263 14.41 7.95 -10.40
CA LEU A 263 15.59 8.21 -9.58
C LEU A 263 15.45 7.50 -8.22
N SER A 264 16.41 6.63 -7.93
CA SER A 264 16.55 5.91 -6.66
C SER A 264 17.75 6.44 -5.89
N GLN A 265 17.54 6.87 -4.64
CA GLN A 265 18.59 7.44 -3.82
C GLN A 265 18.58 6.88 -2.40
N TRP A 266 19.74 6.86 -1.77
CA TRP A 266 19.88 6.60 -0.35
C TRP A 266 20.19 7.90 0.37
N ASN A 267 19.34 8.26 1.33
CA ASN A 267 19.54 9.40 2.20
C ASN A 267 20.24 8.94 3.48
N PHE A 268 21.55 9.25 3.59
CA PHE A 268 22.37 8.87 4.75
C PHE A 268 21.92 9.56 6.04
N ALA A 269 21.51 10.82 5.98
CA ALA A 269 21.11 11.58 7.16
C ALA A 269 19.81 11.05 7.78
N LEU A 270 18.89 10.58 6.94
CA LEU A 270 17.58 10.07 7.37
C LEU A 270 17.51 8.54 7.46
N GLY A 271 18.55 7.83 7.00
CA GLY A 271 18.58 6.37 6.98
C GLY A 271 17.44 5.76 6.18
N ARG A 272 17.17 6.29 4.98
CA ARG A 272 16.05 5.87 4.15
C ARG A 272 16.41 5.82 2.67
N HIS A 273 15.70 4.96 1.94
CA HIS A 273 15.60 5.08 0.49
C HIS A 273 14.62 6.19 0.10
N GLU A 274 14.87 6.86 -1.02
CA GLU A 274 14.01 7.86 -1.63
C GLU A 274 13.79 7.54 -3.11
N ALA A 275 12.53 7.65 -3.53
CA ALA A 275 12.08 7.40 -4.89
C ALA A 275 11.48 8.68 -5.48
N SER A 276 12.03 9.12 -6.61
CA SER A 276 11.62 10.34 -7.30
C SER A 276 11.47 10.11 -8.80
N LEU A 277 10.66 10.95 -9.44
CA LEU A 277 10.63 11.13 -10.89
C LEU A 277 11.33 12.44 -11.23
N ILE A 278 12.16 12.43 -12.28
CA ILE A 278 12.89 13.62 -12.77
C ILE A 278 12.67 13.80 -14.27
N PRO A 279 12.52 15.03 -14.79
CA PRO A 279 12.46 15.26 -16.24
C PRO A 279 13.74 14.81 -16.97
N ARG A 280 13.60 14.17 -18.14
CA ARG A 280 14.75 13.59 -18.86
C ARG A 280 15.66 14.61 -19.52
N SER A 281 15.09 15.58 -20.26
CA SER A 281 15.88 16.41 -21.18
C SER A 281 15.56 17.91 -21.10
N LYS A 282 14.37 18.28 -20.63
CA LYS A 282 13.81 19.64 -20.67
C LYS A 282 12.91 19.90 -19.46
N ASP A 283 12.58 21.17 -19.24
CA ASP A 283 11.48 21.56 -18.35
C ASP A 283 10.16 21.01 -18.90
N ILE A 284 9.30 20.52 -18.00
CA ILE A 284 7.98 19.98 -18.35
C ILE A 284 6.93 20.93 -17.80
N ASN A 285 6.21 21.61 -18.69
CA ASN A 285 4.95 22.26 -18.34
C ASN A 285 3.87 21.17 -18.27
N LEU A 286 3.27 21.02 -17.09
CA LEU A 286 2.26 20.01 -16.79
C LEU A 286 0.88 20.31 -17.41
N GLY A 287 0.69 21.52 -17.94
CA GLY A 287 -0.53 21.97 -18.61
C GLY A 287 -1.57 22.56 -17.66
N PRO A 288 -2.67 23.11 -18.22
CA PRO A 288 -3.66 23.89 -17.47
C PRO A 288 -4.42 23.09 -16.41
N LEU A 289 -4.54 21.76 -16.58
CA LEU A 289 -5.16 20.90 -15.55
C LEU A 289 -4.32 20.77 -14.28
N LEU A 290 -3.04 21.10 -14.37
CA LEU A 290 -2.11 21.16 -13.26
C LEU A 290 -1.60 22.60 -13.05
N ASN A 291 -2.47 23.59 -13.30
CA ASN A 291 -2.21 25.02 -13.11
C ASN A 291 -0.96 25.54 -13.85
N ASP A 292 -0.63 24.95 -15.01
CA ASP A 292 0.56 25.28 -15.80
C ASP A 292 1.87 25.24 -14.98
N ILE A 293 1.90 24.38 -13.95
CA ILE A 293 3.11 24.17 -13.14
C ILE A 293 4.21 23.65 -14.06
N VAL A 294 5.40 24.25 -13.92
CA VAL A 294 6.60 23.80 -14.61
C VAL A 294 7.47 23.01 -13.63
N VAL A 295 7.77 21.77 -13.99
CA VAL A 295 8.80 20.97 -13.32
C VAL A 295 10.10 21.18 -14.09
N ARG A 296 11.09 21.79 -13.44
CA ARG A 296 12.37 22.12 -14.08
C ARG A 296 13.15 20.85 -14.39
N LYS A 297 13.99 20.91 -15.42
CA LYS A 297 15.00 19.87 -15.66
C LYS A 297 15.78 19.60 -14.37
N ASP A 298 15.96 18.32 -14.06
CA ASP A 298 16.62 17.80 -12.84
C ASP A 298 15.86 18.04 -11.52
N GLU A 299 14.69 18.70 -11.54
CA GLU A 299 13.82 18.83 -10.36
C GLU A 299 13.21 17.47 -9.98
N GLN A 300 13.26 17.14 -8.70
CA GLN A 300 12.74 15.89 -8.19
C GLN A 300 11.29 16.00 -7.76
N VAL A 301 10.46 15.11 -8.31
CA VAL A 301 9.10 14.87 -7.84
C VAL A 301 9.11 13.59 -7.01
N ARG A 302 9.14 13.72 -5.69
CA ARG A 302 9.28 12.58 -4.76
C ARG A 302 7.95 11.88 -4.55
N PHE A 303 7.92 10.56 -4.71
CA PHE A 303 6.69 9.78 -4.53
C PHE A 303 6.80 8.68 -3.47
N GLY A 304 8.02 8.30 -3.10
CA GLY A 304 8.25 7.23 -2.15
C GLY A 304 9.44 7.50 -1.24
N CYS A 305 9.36 6.96 -0.04
CA CYS A 305 10.46 6.83 0.89
C CYS A 305 10.38 5.45 1.52
N SER A 306 11.51 4.85 1.90
CA SER A 306 11.51 3.66 2.74
C SER A 306 12.53 3.81 3.86
N TYR A 307 12.05 4.21 5.03
CA TYR A 307 12.83 4.34 6.25
C TYR A 307 13.30 2.98 6.76
N LYS A 308 14.60 2.88 7.04
CA LYS A 308 15.20 1.69 7.64
C LYS A 308 15.40 1.91 9.14
N ARG A 309 14.61 1.22 9.96
CA ARG A 309 14.45 1.47 11.40
C ARG A 309 15.49 0.70 12.22
N GLU A 310 15.78 1.21 13.42
CA GLU A 310 16.49 0.44 14.44
C GLU A 310 15.45 -0.29 15.28
N VAL A 311 15.76 -1.53 15.69
CA VAL A 311 14.92 -2.38 16.52
C VAL A 311 15.41 -2.28 17.96
#